data_AF-A0AAF0FRR8-F1
#
_entry.id   AF-A0AAF0FRR8-F1
#
_cell.length_a   1.000
_cell.length_b   1.000
_cell.length_c   1.000
_cell.angle_alpha   90.00
_cell.angle_beta   90.00
_cell.angle_gamma   90.00
#
_symmetry.space_group_name_H-M   'P 1'
#
loop_
_entity.id
_entity.type
_entity.pdbx_description
1 polymer ?
#
loop_
_entity_poly.entity_id
_entity_poly.type
_entity_poly.pdbx_seq_one_letter_code
_entity_poly.pdbx_strand_id
1 'polypeptide(L)'
;MNVLDIFDRKNLILISSLCFFAILCIVYFHLSSKNSFYSGFIGIFLIILYPIGAFFYGYKTGDKFRAPLFGIISYAFLILLIILSGNFQDHLSQNYLLLFTGYHMTLLICLGFIGYIASQKEKMQMIISGILCIIWILIFLSGIS
;
A
#
# COMPACT_ATOMS: atom_id res chain seq x y z
N MET A 1 9.03 -19.86 -16.18
CA MET A 1 8.42 -18.54 -16.46
C MET A 1 9.15 -18.00 -17.68
N ASN A 2 8.49 -17.89 -18.83
CA ASN A 2 9.17 -17.45 -20.05
C ASN A 2 9.48 -15.96 -19.96
N VAL A 3 10.63 -15.51 -20.48
CA VAL A 3 11.00 -14.08 -20.52
C VAL A 3 9.91 -13.24 -21.20
N LEU A 4 9.22 -13.82 -22.18
CA LEU A 4 8.08 -13.22 -22.88
C LEU A 4 6.88 -12.92 -21.95
N ASP A 5 6.65 -13.72 -20.90
CA ASP A 5 5.55 -13.48 -19.96
C ASP A 5 5.81 -12.23 -19.09
N ILE A 6 7.06 -11.89 -18.81
CA ILE A 6 7.43 -10.66 -18.06
C ILE A 6 7.04 -9.40 -18.87
N PHE A 7 7.13 -9.47 -20.20
CA PHE A 7 6.74 -8.38 -21.10
C PHE A 7 5.23 -8.30 -21.38
N ASP A 8 4.41 -9.14 -20.74
CA ASP A 8 2.97 -8.91 -20.70
C ASP A 8 2.70 -7.50 -20.14
N ARG A 9 1.91 -6.71 -20.88
CA ARG A 9 1.51 -5.35 -20.54
C ARG A 9 1.08 -5.23 -19.07
N LYS A 10 0.35 -6.21 -18.55
CA LYS A 10 -0.12 -6.19 -17.15
C LYS A 10 1.03 -6.37 -16.15
N ASN A 11 2.03 -7.20 -16.46
CA ASN A 11 3.22 -7.37 -15.62
C ASN A 11 4.10 -6.12 -15.63
N LEU A 12 4.25 -5.48 -16.79
CA LEU A 12 4.96 -4.20 -16.90
C LEU A 12 4.27 -3.10 -16.08
N ILE A 13 2.93 -3.02 -16.13
CA ILE A 13 2.18 -2.06 -15.31
C ILE A 13 2.40 -2.34 -13.82
N LEU A 14 2.32 -3.61 -13.40
CA LEU A 14 2.53 -4.02 -12.01
C LEU A 14 3.92 -3.64 -11.50
N ILE A 15 4.95 -4.04 -12.23
CA ILE A 15 6.34 -3.79 -11.82
C ILE A 15 6.61 -2.29 -11.79
N SER A 16 6.19 -1.56 -12.83
CA SER A 16 6.37 -0.10 -12.88
C SER A 16 5.66 0.62 -11.73
N SER A 17 4.43 0.23 -11.39
CA SER A 17 3.71 0.83 -10.28
C SER A 17 4.33 0.47 -8.93
N LEU A 18 4.78 -0.78 -8.73
CA LEU A 18 5.48 -1.18 -7.51
C LEU A 18 6.81 -0.42 -7.33
N CYS A 19 7.59 -0.26 -8.40
CA CYS A 19 8.81 0.56 -8.38
C CYS A 19 8.52 2.01 -8.00
N PHE A 20 7.44 2.59 -8.52
CA PHE A 20 7.02 3.95 -8.18
C PHE A 20 6.73 4.10 -6.67
N PHE A 21 5.96 3.16 -6.09
CA PHE A 21 5.71 3.16 -4.65
C PHE A 21 6.99 2.96 -3.83
N ALA A 22 7.85 2.03 -4.22
CA ALA A 22 9.13 1.81 -3.54
C ALA A 22 10.00 3.08 -3.51
N ILE A 23 10.11 3.78 -4.64
CA ILE A 23 10.87 5.05 -4.73
C ILE A 23 10.25 6.11 -3.82
N LEU A 24 8.92 6.30 -3.85
CA LEU A 24 8.25 7.27 -2.99
C LEU A 24 8.46 6.97 -1.50
N CYS A 25 8.41 5.70 -1.12
CA CYS A 25 8.70 5.23 0.23
C CYS A 25 10.14 5.56 0.65
N ILE A 26 11.13 5.34 -0.23
CA ILE A 26 12.53 5.71 0.03
C ILE A 26 12.68 7.23 0.19
N VAL A 27 12.03 8.01 -0.68
CA VAL A 27 12.05 9.48 -0.60
C VAL A 27 11.44 9.96 0.72
N TYR A 28 10.29 9.39 1.10
CA TYR A 28 9.65 9.67 2.38
C TYR A 28 10.60 9.37 3.56
N PHE A 29 11.19 8.18 3.58
CA PHE A 29 12.13 7.79 4.62
C PHE A 29 13.33 8.73 4.71
N HIS A 30 13.93 9.08 3.57
CA HIS A 30 15.08 9.98 3.52
C HIS A 30 14.72 11.38 4.06
N LEU A 31 13.57 11.93 3.70
CA LEU A 31 13.13 13.24 4.19
C LEU A 31 12.73 13.21 5.67
N SER A 32 12.09 12.13 6.10
CA SER A 32 11.70 11.91 7.50
C SER A 32 12.95 11.81 8.39
N SER A 33 13.98 11.07 7.97
CA SER A 33 15.26 10.95 8.70
C SER A 33 15.99 12.29 8.91
N LYS A 34 15.69 13.29 8.07
CA LYS A 34 16.25 14.64 8.14
C LYS A 34 15.32 15.63 8.87
N ASN A 35 14.22 15.16 9.46
CA ASN A 35 13.15 15.98 10.06
C ASN A 35 12.68 17.13 9.14
N SER A 36 12.64 16.86 7.83
CA SER A 36 12.25 17.86 6.84
C SER A 36 10.75 18.12 6.88
N PHE A 37 10.32 19.37 6.79
CA PHE A 37 8.91 19.75 6.65
C PHE A 37 8.21 19.01 5.48
N TYR A 38 8.94 18.74 4.40
CA TYR A 38 8.42 18.04 3.21
C TYR A 38 8.06 16.58 3.47
N SER A 39 8.59 15.96 4.53
CA SER A 39 8.25 14.59 4.91
C SER A 39 6.76 14.44 5.23
N GLY A 40 6.14 15.45 5.86
CA GLY A 40 4.72 15.45 6.17
C GLY A 40 3.84 15.44 4.92
N PHE A 41 4.17 16.27 3.93
CA PHE A 41 3.42 16.31 2.66
C PHE A 41 3.50 14.99 1.91
N ILE A 42 4.69 14.40 1.83
CA ILE A 42 4.88 13.12 1.15
C ILE A 42 4.21 11.99 1.92
N GLY A 43 4.20 12.04 3.26
CA GLY A 43 3.44 11.12 4.09
C GLY A 43 1.94 11.17 3.78
N ILE A 44 1.34 12.36 3.81
CA ILE A 44 -0.09 12.55 3.47
C ILE A 44 -0.37 12.07 2.04
N PHE A 45 0.50 12.39 1.10
CA PHE A 45 0.37 11.95 -0.29
C PHE A 45 0.39 10.42 -0.39
N LEU A 46 1.33 9.74 0.27
CA LEU A 46 1.42 8.27 0.30
C LEU A 46 0.16 7.63 0.89
N ILE A 47 -0.35 8.15 2.00
CA ILE A 47 -1.58 7.64 2.66
C ILE A 47 -2.75 7.62 1.69
N ILE A 48 -2.93 8.69 0.94
CA ILE A 48 -4.00 8.79 -0.06
C ILE A 48 -3.71 7.88 -1.26
N LEU A 49 -2.45 7.78 -1.66
CA LEU A 49 -2.03 7.09 -2.86
C LEU A 49 -2.17 5.57 -2.76
N TYR A 50 -1.98 4.93 -1.60
CA TYR A 50 -2.11 3.47 -1.47
C TYR A 50 -3.49 2.93 -1.88
N PRO A 51 -4.61 3.35 -1.25
CA PRO A 51 -5.92 2.84 -1.60
C PRO A 51 -6.34 3.28 -3.00
N ILE A 52 -6.03 4.51 -3.40
CA ILE A 52 -6.30 5.02 -4.75
C ILE A 52 -5.54 4.20 -5.81
N GLY A 53 -4.28 3.89 -5.54
CA GLY A 53 -3.45 3.06 -6.40
C GLY A 53 -4.05 1.67 -6.56
N ALA A 54 -4.40 1.01 -5.44
CA ALA A 54 -5.03 -0.31 -5.46
C ALA A 54 -6.33 -0.30 -6.29
N PHE A 55 -7.17 0.71 -6.07
CA PHE A 55 -8.41 0.93 -6.82
C PHE A 55 -8.14 1.09 -8.32
N PHE A 56 -7.27 2.03 -8.71
CA PHE A 56 -7.00 2.32 -10.12
C PHE A 56 -6.32 1.15 -10.83
N TYR A 57 -5.39 0.47 -10.17
CA TYR A 57 -4.76 -0.71 -10.74
C TYR A 57 -5.79 -1.80 -11.00
N GLY A 58 -6.66 -2.10 -10.04
CA GLY A 58 -7.76 -3.05 -10.19
C GLY A 58 -8.66 -2.66 -11.36
N TYR A 59 -9.20 -1.45 -11.33
CA TYR A 59 -10.10 -0.94 -12.37
C TYR A 59 -9.47 -0.98 -13.77
N LYS A 60 -8.22 -0.54 -13.91
CA LYS A 60 -7.53 -0.46 -15.19
C LYS A 60 -7.24 -1.85 -15.75
N THR A 61 -6.64 -2.72 -14.94
CA THR A 61 -6.16 -4.03 -15.41
C THR A 61 -7.27 -5.08 -15.52
N GLY A 62 -8.31 -4.98 -14.68
CA GLY A 62 -9.34 -6.01 -14.56
C GLY A 62 -8.81 -7.35 -14.04
N ASP A 63 -7.62 -7.36 -13.44
CA ASP A 63 -6.93 -8.58 -13.05
C ASP A 63 -7.21 -8.92 -11.58
N LYS A 64 -8.07 -9.93 -11.38
CA LYS A 64 -8.52 -10.36 -10.05
C LYS A 64 -7.40 -10.91 -9.17
N PHE A 65 -6.28 -11.35 -9.76
CA PHE A 65 -5.14 -11.88 -9.02
C PHE A 65 -4.10 -10.79 -8.74
N ARG A 66 -3.71 -10.05 -9.78
CA ARG A 66 -2.63 -9.05 -9.65
C ARG A 66 -3.08 -7.79 -8.91
N ALA A 67 -4.37 -7.45 -8.93
CA ALA A 67 -4.88 -6.26 -8.24
C ALA A 67 -4.81 -6.33 -6.71
N PRO A 68 -5.26 -7.41 -6.04
CA PRO A 68 -5.03 -7.57 -4.62
C PRO A 68 -3.53 -7.56 -4.26
N LEU A 69 -2.71 -8.27 -5.04
CA LEU A 69 -1.26 -8.32 -4.83
C LEU A 69 -0.62 -6.94 -4.93
N PHE A 70 -1.02 -6.12 -5.91
CA PHE A 70 -0.52 -4.76 -6.05
C PHE A 70 -0.79 -3.92 -4.80
N GLY A 71 -2.02 -3.96 -4.27
CA GLY A 71 -2.38 -3.25 -3.04
C GLY A 71 -1.55 -3.70 -1.84
N ILE A 72 -1.39 -5.01 -1.66
CA ILE A 72 -0.61 -5.60 -0.56
C ILE A 72 0.87 -5.23 -0.68
N ILE A 73 1.49 -5.49 -1.83
CA ILE A 73 2.95 -5.33 -2.01
C ILE A 73 3.34 -3.85 -1.99
N SER A 74 2.52 -2.95 -2.57
CA SER A 74 2.82 -1.51 -2.56
C SER A 74 2.93 -0.98 -1.12
N TYR A 75 2.05 -1.40 -0.22
CA TYR A 75 2.09 -1.00 1.19
C TYR A 75 3.15 -1.73 2.02
N ALA A 76 3.51 -2.96 1.64
CA ALA A 76 4.57 -3.72 2.32
C ALA A 76 5.93 -2.98 2.34
N PHE A 77 6.23 -2.15 1.32
CA PHE A 77 7.43 -1.31 1.33
C PHE A 77 7.45 -0.32 2.50
N LEU A 78 6.31 0.26 2.87
CA LEU A 78 6.23 1.16 4.02
C LEU A 78 6.49 0.42 5.32
N ILE A 79 5.88 -0.76 5.50
CA ILE A 79 6.09 -1.61 6.68
C ILE A 79 7.57 -1.97 6.80
N LEU A 80 8.20 -2.38 5.69
CA LEU A 80 9.63 -2.71 5.67
C LEU A 80 10.48 -1.51 6.12
N LEU A 81 10.20 -0.31 5.62
CA LEU A 81 10.94 0.89 6.03
C LEU A 81 10.68 1.28 7.48
N ILE A 82 9.46 1.14 7.99
CA ILE A 82 9.16 1.37 9.41
C ILE A 82 10.01 0.43 10.27
N ILE A 83 10.04 -0.86 9.92
CA ILE A 83 10.83 -1.88 10.62
C ILE A 83 12.33 -1.57 10.54
N LEU A 84 12.84 -1.13 9.38
CA LEU A 84 14.26 -0.76 9.23
C LEU A 84 14.62 0.54 9.96
N SER A 85 13.66 1.46 10.11
CA SER A 85 13.84 2.74 10.80
C SER A 85 13.84 2.61 12.32
N GLY A 86 13.04 1.70 12.84
CA GLY A 86 13.07 1.30 14.23
C GLY A 86 14.30 0.44 14.45
N ASN A 87 15.43 1.06 14.80
CA ASN A 87 16.53 0.33 15.44
C ASN A 87 15.88 -0.55 16.53
N PHE A 88 16.00 -1.87 16.40
CA PHE A 88 15.56 -2.84 17.42
C PHE A 88 16.44 -2.68 18.66
N GLN A 89 16.33 -1.54 19.34
CA GLN A 89 17.16 -1.18 20.49
C GLN A 89 16.52 -1.54 21.81
N ASP A 90 15.24 -1.95 21.82
CA ASP A 90 14.59 -2.44 23.02
C ASP A 90 13.78 -3.69 22.71
N HIS A 91 13.74 -4.62 23.67
CA HIS A 91 12.90 -5.81 23.63
C HIS A 91 11.46 -5.40 23.31
N LEU A 92 11.07 -5.51 22.03
CA LEU A 92 9.70 -5.32 21.60
C LEU A 92 8.83 -6.26 22.43
N SER A 93 8.07 -5.69 23.37
CA SER A 93 7.12 -6.48 24.13
C SER A 93 6.23 -7.23 23.15
N GLN A 94 5.95 -8.50 23.41
CA GLN A 94 5.10 -9.33 22.53
C GLN A 94 3.76 -8.62 22.22
N ASN A 95 3.25 -7.85 23.18
CA ASN A 95 2.05 -7.04 23.04
C ASN A 95 2.18 -5.94 21.97
N TYR A 96 3.31 -5.23 21.91
CA TYR A 96 3.54 -4.20 20.89
C TYR A 96 3.65 -4.80 19.49
N LEU A 97 4.36 -5.92 19.34
CA LEU A 97 4.46 -6.65 18.07
C LEU A 97 3.08 -7.13 17.58
N LEU A 98 2.25 -7.64 18.49
CA LEU A 98 0.91 -8.11 18.15
C LEU A 98 0.02 -6.94 17.67
N LEU A 99 0.06 -5.80 18.36
CA LEU A 99 -0.69 -4.60 17.98
C LEU A 99 -0.22 -4.04 16.63
N PHE A 100 1.09 -3.88 16.46
CA PHE A 100 1.69 -3.42 15.21
C PHE A 100 1.30 -4.33 14.03
N THR A 101 1.49 -5.63 14.21
CA THR A 101 1.18 -6.62 13.17
C THR A 101 -0.31 -6.66 12.86
N GLY A 102 -1.18 -6.68 13.88
CA GLY A 102 -2.63 -6.71 13.68
C GLY A 102 -3.15 -5.47 12.95
N TYR A 103 -2.63 -4.29 13.31
CA TYR A 103 -2.96 -3.03 12.66
C TYR A 103 -2.55 -3.02 11.19
N HIS A 104 -1.28 -3.33 10.89
CA HIS A 104 -0.80 -3.31 9.50
C HIS A 104 -1.38 -4.45 8.64
N MET A 105 -1.67 -5.61 9.23
CA MET A 105 -2.38 -6.70 8.53
C MET A 105 -3.79 -6.29 8.12
N THR A 106 -4.51 -5.58 8.98
CA THR A 106 -5.84 -5.06 8.64
C THR A 106 -5.78 -4.13 7.43
N LEU A 107 -4.79 -3.24 7.40
CA LEU A 107 -4.56 -2.33 6.27
C LEU A 107 -4.19 -3.07 4.99
N LEU A 108 -3.32 -4.09 5.05
CA LEU A 108 -2.95 -4.93 3.90
C LEU A 108 -4.16 -5.66 3.33
N ILE A 109 -4.96 -6.30 4.18
CA ILE A 109 -6.17 -7.02 3.79
C ILE A 109 -7.14 -6.06 3.09
N CYS A 110 -7.35 -4.88 3.66
CA CYS A 110 -8.24 -3.87 3.11
C CYS A 110 -7.77 -3.39 1.71
N LEU A 111 -6.47 -3.17 1.49
CA LEU A 111 -5.92 -2.85 0.15
C LEU A 111 -6.11 -4.00 -0.85
N GLY A 112 -5.92 -5.24 -0.40
CA GLY A 112 -6.19 -6.43 -1.19
C GLY A 112 -7.64 -6.45 -1.69
N PHE A 113 -8.60 -6.20 -0.79
CA PHE A 113 -10.03 -6.12 -1.13
C PHE A 113 -10.36 -4.96 -2.07
N ILE A 114 -9.80 -3.77 -1.84
CA ILE A 114 -9.96 -2.63 -2.75
C ILE A 114 -9.54 -3.02 -4.17
N GLY A 115 -8.33 -3.55 -4.34
CA GLY A 115 -7.84 -3.98 -5.65
C GLY A 115 -8.72 -5.06 -6.27
N TYR A 116 -9.10 -6.08 -5.49
CA TYR A 116 -9.96 -7.17 -5.96
C TYR A 116 -11.33 -6.69 -6.44
N ILE A 117 -12.03 -5.89 -5.63
CA ILE A 117 -13.38 -5.42 -5.95
C ILE A 117 -13.35 -4.48 -7.15
N ALA A 118 -12.38 -3.56 -7.21
CA ALA A 118 -12.22 -2.67 -8.37
C ALA A 118 -11.93 -3.44 -9.68
N SER A 119 -11.26 -4.59 -9.60
CA SER A 119 -10.92 -5.41 -10.78
C SER A 119 -12.11 -6.04 -11.50
N GLN A 120 -13.26 -6.11 -10.83
CA GLN A 120 -14.46 -6.71 -11.40
C GLN A 120 -15.18 -5.74 -12.37
N LYS A 121 -14.86 -4.43 -12.33
CA LYS A 121 -15.32 -3.36 -13.24
C LYS A 121 -16.82 -3.12 -13.31
N GLU A 122 -17.62 -3.67 -12.40
CA GLU A 122 -19.03 -3.33 -12.31
C GLU A 122 -19.24 -2.03 -11.53
N LYS A 123 -20.26 -1.25 -11.91
CA LYS A 123 -20.53 0.07 -11.30
C LYS A 123 -20.70 0.00 -9.78
N MET A 124 -21.44 -0.99 -9.28
CA MET A 124 -21.67 -1.17 -7.85
C MET A 124 -20.39 -1.52 -7.10
N GLN A 125 -19.55 -2.39 -7.67
CA GLN A 125 -18.27 -2.79 -7.08
C GLN A 125 -17.27 -1.64 -7.07
N MET A 126 -17.23 -0.80 -8.11
CA MET A 126 -16.41 0.41 -8.09
C MET A 126 -16.82 1.37 -6.96
N ILE A 127 -18.12 1.54 -6.72
CA ILE A 127 -18.61 2.37 -5.61
C ILE A 127 -18.16 1.77 -4.26
N ILE A 128 -18.36 0.47 -4.06
CA ILE A 128 -17.94 -0.24 -2.84
C ILE A 128 -16.43 -0.09 -2.62
N SER A 129 -15.64 -0.28 -3.68
CA SER A 129 -14.19 -0.14 -3.60
C SER A 129 -13.75 1.29 -3.29
N GLY A 130 -14.47 2.30 -3.79
CA GLY A 130 -14.24 3.71 -3.44
C GLY A 130 -14.55 3.99 -1.97
N ILE A 131 -15.64 3.45 -1.44
CA ILE A 131 -15.96 3.54 0.00
C ILE A 131 -14.87 2.87 0.83
N LEU A 132 -14.38 1.70 0.41
CA LEU A 132 -13.28 1.02 1.09
C LEU A 132 -11.98 1.84 1.07
N CYS A 133 -11.71 2.65 0.04
CA CYS A 133 -10.57 3.56 0.04
C CYS A 133 -10.66 4.59 1.18
N ILE A 134 -11.86 5.15 1.40
CA ILE A 134 -12.11 6.10 2.49
C ILE A 134 -11.94 5.40 3.84
N ILE A 135 -12.52 4.20 4.00
CA ILE A 135 -12.37 3.40 5.21
C ILE A 135 -10.89 3.11 5.49
N TRP A 136 -10.12 2.73 4.47
CA TRP A 136 -8.69 2.48 4.61
C TRP A 136 -7.94 3.70 5.16
N ILE A 137 -8.21 4.89 4.62
CA ILE A 137 -7.59 6.14 5.08
C ILE A 137 -7.97 6.42 6.54
N LEU A 138 -9.24 6.22 6.91
CA LEU A 138 -9.71 6.42 8.28
C LEU A 138 -9.04 5.46 9.27
N ILE A 139 -8.90 4.18 8.91
CA ILE A 139 -8.17 3.19 9.72
C ILE A 139 -6.70 3.58 9.83
N PHE A 140 -6.09 4.05 8.75
CA PHE A 140 -4.70 4.51 8.78
C PHE A 140 -4.56 5.67 9.79
N LEU A 141 -5.40 6.70 9.66
CA LEU A 141 -5.37 7.87 10.54
C LEU A 141 -5.64 7.53 12.01
N SER A 142 -6.51 6.57 12.31
CA SER A 142 -6.78 6.13 13.69
C SER A 142 -5.59 5.44 14.36
N GLY A 143 -4.59 4.99 13.60
CA GLY A 143 -3.36 4.42 14.15
C GLY A 143 -2.25 5.45 14.40
N ILE A 144 -2.45 6.71 14.00
CA ILE A 144 -1.50 7.80 14.24
C ILE A 144 -1.79 8.53 15.56
N SER A 145 -3.04 8.43 16.06
CA SER A 145 -3.48 9.02 17.34
C SER A 145 -3.05 8.19 18.55
#